data_AF-A0AAD4E7K8-F1
#
_entry.id   AF-A0AAD4E7K8-F1
#
_cell.length_a   1.000
_cell.length_b   1.000
_cell.length_c   1.000
_cell.angle_alpha   90.00
_cell.angle_beta   90.00
_cell.angle_gamma   90.00
#
_symmetry.space_group_name_H-M   'P 1'
#
loop_
_entity.id
_entity.type
_entity.pdbx_description
1 polymer ?
#
loop_
_entity_poly.entity_id
_entity_poly.type
_entity_poly.pdbx_seq_one_letter_code
_entity_poly.pdbx_strand_id
1 'polypeptide(L)'
;ILVNESTTLHRHAEANFAGKYRQWAKKHSFESMLPGDIKARKEKAEQAQQTINLHLTERKLAERVIPYSNKLFKRATIEWLVATDQPIQAIEHPKFQDMINVASRATNGVKIPNRKATRAEIMRIFKKPDETPDNVKCESQSSAACCFSFFNTERCC
;
A
#
# COMPACT_ATOMS: atom_id res chain seq x y z
N ILE A 1 39.00 -7.18 -39.95
CA ILE A 1 38.65 -5.94 -39.20
C ILE A 1 39.45 -5.96 -37.92
N LEU A 2 40.48 -5.12 -37.81
CA LEU A 2 41.33 -5.01 -36.63
C LEU A 2 40.56 -4.15 -35.61
N VAL A 3 39.84 -4.80 -34.70
CA VAL A 3 39.10 -4.10 -33.64
C VAL A 3 40.13 -3.64 -32.62
N ASN A 4 40.52 -2.37 -32.68
CA ASN A 4 41.36 -1.77 -31.66
C ASN A 4 40.48 -1.54 -30.43
N GLU A 5 40.78 -2.19 -29.32
CA GLU A 5 40.04 -1.99 -28.08
C GLU A 5 40.17 -0.52 -27.64
N SER A 6 39.05 0.19 -27.55
CA SER A 6 39.01 1.64 -27.25
C SER A 6 39.65 1.97 -25.89
N THR A 7 39.64 1.01 -24.97
CA THR A 7 40.31 1.07 -23.67
C THR A 7 41.83 1.20 -23.81
N THR A 8 42.43 0.60 -24.83
CA THR A 8 43.88 0.64 -25.10
C THR A 8 44.30 2.02 -25.62
N LEU A 9 43.50 2.64 -26.50
CA LEU A 9 43.77 3.99 -27.00
C LEU A 9 43.65 5.06 -25.91
N HIS A 10 42.64 4.97 -25.05
CA HIS A 10 42.48 5.93 -23.95
C HIS A 10 43.60 5.82 -22.91
N ARG A 11 44.10 4.61 -22.62
CA ARG A 11 45.27 4.41 -21.76
C ARG A 11 46.56 4.97 -22.38
N HIS A 12 46.77 4.75 -23.68
CA HIS A 12 47.92 5.30 -24.38
C HIS A 12 47.87 6.84 -24.42
N ALA A 13 46.68 7.41 -24.64
CA ALA A 13 46.46 8.85 -24.61
C ALA A 13 46.67 9.43 -23.20
N GLU A 14 46.27 8.71 -22.15
CA GLU A 14 46.54 9.09 -20.77
C GLU A 14 48.05 9.11 -20.49
N ALA A 15 48.78 8.06 -20.87
CA ALA A 15 50.21 7.96 -20.60
C ALA A 15 51.06 9.03 -21.30
N ASN A 16 50.74 9.34 -22.57
CA ASN A 16 51.60 10.21 -23.39
C ASN A 16 51.06 11.64 -23.55
N PHE A 17 49.74 11.84 -23.44
CA PHE A 17 49.08 13.07 -23.87
C PHE A 17 48.02 13.60 -22.88
N ALA A 18 47.95 13.09 -21.63
CA ALA A 18 46.90 13.44 -20.68
C ALA A 18 46.65 14.95 -20.52
N GLY A 19 47.72 15.75 -20.39
CA GLY A 19 47.60 17.19 -20.21
C GLY A 19 46.95 17.90 -21.40
N LYS A 20 47.39 17.58 -22.62
CA LYS A 20 46.84 18.15 -23.85
C LYS A 20 45.40 17.69 -24.08
N TYR A 21 45.11 16.41 -23.81
CA TYR A 21 43.77 15.85 -23.97
C TYR A 21 42.76 16.51 -23.02
N ARG A 22 43.11 16.69 -21.74
CA ARG A 22 42.25 17.39 -20.77
C ARG A 22 41.98 18.85 -21.16
N GLN A 23 42.99 19.55 -21.67
CA GLN A 23 42.82 20.92 -22.18
C GLN A 23 41.90 20.97 -23.40
N TRP A 24 42.06 20.03 -24.33
CA TRP A 24 41.16 19.88 -25.48
C TRP A 24 39.73 19.60 -25.03
N ALA A 25 39.53 18.62 -24.14
CA ALA A 25 38.22 18.26 -23.62
C ALA A 25 37.54 19.48 -22.97
N LYS A 26 38.27 20.24 -22.12
CA LYS A 26 37.75 21.46 -21.51
C LYS A 26 37.41 22.55 -22.51
N LYS A 27 38.26 22.78 -23.53
CA LYS A 27 38.04 23.79 -24.57
C LYS A 27 36.80 23.49 -25.41
N HIS A 28 36.50 22.21 -25.59
CA HIS A 28 35.36 21.74 -26.39
C HIS A 28 34.15 21.33 -25.54
N SER A 29 34.14 21.65 -24.23
CA SER A 29 33.06 21.30 -23.29
C SER A 29 32.76 19.80 -23.22
N PHE A 30 33.74 18.95 -23.49
CA PHE A 30 33.63 17.50 -23.33
C PHE A 30 34.15 17.07 -21.95
N GLU A 31 33.53 16.04 -21.42
CA GLU A 31 34.03 15.33 -20.24
C GLU A 31 35.24 14.47 -20.64
N SER A 32 36.30 14.53 -19.83
CA SER A 32 37.48 13.69 -20.05
C SER A 32 37.11 12.21 -19.86
N MET A 33 37.36 11.41 -20.90
CA MET A 33 37.17 9.95 -20.88
C MET A 33 38.47 9.18 -20.57
N LEU A 34 39.49 9.86 -20.03
CA LEU A 34 40.70 9.17 -19.60
C LEU A 34 40.37 8.23 -18.43
N PRO A 35 40.96 7.02 -18.40
CA PRO A 35 40.67 6.02 -17.37
C PRO A 35 40.81 6.53 -15.94
N GLY A 36 41.83 7.34 -15.64
CA GLY A 36 42.02 7.96 -14.33
C GLY A 36 40.91 8.95 -13.95
N ASP A 37 40.44 9.75 -14.90
CA ASP A 37 39.37 10.73 -14.67
C ASP A 37 38.02 10.03 -14.47
N ILE A 38 37.76 8.95 -15.20
CA ILE A 38 36.59 8.08 -15.00
C ILE A 38 36.62 7.44 -13.61
N LYS A 39 37.78 6.94 -13.19
CA LYS A 39 37.96 6.31 -11.87
C LYS A 39 37.69 7.31 -10.74
N ALA A 40 38.29 8.50 -10.81
CA ALA A 40 38.07 9.56 -9.84
C ALA A 40 36.59 9.99 -9.74
N ARG A 41 35.88 10.01 -10.88
CA ARG A 41 34.44 10.29 -10.90
C ARG A 41 33.62 9.20 -10.22
N LYS A 42 33.96 7.92 -10.43
CA LYS A 42 33.29 6.80 -9.77
C LYS A 42 33.51 6.84 -8.26
N GLU A 43 34.73 7.04 -7.81
CA GLU A 43 35.07 7.15 -6.38
C GLU A 43 34.29 8.30 -5.70
N LYS A 44 34.20 9.47 -6.37
CA LYS A 44 33.40 10.60 -5.87
C LYS A 44 31.90 10.30 -5.81
N ALA A 45 31.37 9.55 -6.79
CA ALA A 45 29.97 9.13 -6.80
C ALA A 45 29.66 8.09 -5.71
N GLU A 46 30.58 7.16 -5.46
CA GLU A 46 30.49 6.16 -4.39
C GLU A 46 30.48 6.82 -3.01
N GLN A 47 31.35 7.82 -2.78
CA GLN A 47 31.34 8.62 -1.55
C GLN A 47 30.03 9.39 -1.37
N ALA A 48 29.49 9.98 -2.45
CA ALA A 48 28.19 10.66 -2.39
C ALA A 48 27.03 9.70 -2.06
N GLN A 49 27.07 8.46 -2.57
CA GLN A 49 26.09 7.42 -2.24
C GLN A 49 26.18 6.98 -0.77
N GLN A 50 27.38 6.89 -0.20
CA GLN A 50 27.55 6.55 1.23
C GLN A 50 26.88 7.59 2.14
N THR A 51 26.95 8.87 1.81
CA THR A 51 26.26 9.95 2.54
C THR A 51 24.74 9.81 2.51
N ILE A 52 24.17 9.37 1.39
CA ILE A 52 22.71 9.17 1.26
C ILE A 52 22.25 7.97 2.10
N ASN A 53 23.02 6.88 2.12
CA ASN A 53 22.72 5.70 2.93
C ASN A 53 22.75 6.01 4.44
N LEU A 54 23.62 6.92 4.88
CA LEU A 54 23.70 7.35 6.28
C LEU A 54 22.45 8.11 6.76
N HIS A 55 21.70 8.73 5.84
CA HIS A 55 20.45 9.44 6.13
C HIS A 55 19.18 8.61 5.84
N LEU A 56 19.33 7.40 5.31
CA LEU A 56 18.21 6.49 5.11
C LEU A 56 17.89 5.80 6.43
N THR A 57 16.91 6.33 7.16
CA THR A 57 16.32 5.61 8.28
C THR A 57 15.65 4.36 7.73
N GLU A 58 16.05 3.17 8.21
CA GLU A 58 15.35 1.93 7.92
C GLU A 58 13.88 2.10 8.30
N ARG A 59 13.03 2.23 7.28
CA ARG A 59 11.59 2.18 7.48
C ARG A 59 11.32 0.78 7.98
N LYS A 60 11.05 0.63 9.29
CA LYS A 60 10.51 -0.61 9.87
C LYS A 60 9.51 -1.14 8.86
N LEU A 61 9.78 -2.31 8.31
CA LEU A 61 8.90 -3.00 7.38
C LEU A 61 7.53 -3.02 8.06
N ALA A 62 6.67 -2.09 7.67
CA ALA A 62 5.28 -2.13 8.07
C ALA A 62 4.83 -3.52 7.64
N GLU A 63 4.44 -4.32 8.62
CA GLU A 63 3.91 -5.65 8.50
C GLU A 63 3.20 -5.77 7.15
N ARG A 64 3.81 -6.53 6.23
CA ARG A 64 3.44 -6.49 4.80
C ARG A 64 1.94 -6.76 4.70
N VAL A 65 1.16 -5.71 4.51
CA VAL A 65 -0.27 -5.79 4.27
C VAL A 65 -0.41 -6.67 3.04
N ILE A 66 -0.98 -7.87 3.23
CA ILE A 66 -1.20 -8.80 2.13
C ILE A 66 -1.98 -8.03 1.07
N PRO A 67 -1.41 -7.83 -0.13
CA PRO A 67 -2.08 -7.03 -1.15
C PRO A 67 -3.41 -7.67 -1.49
N TYR A 68 -4.42 -6.82 -1.70
CA TYR A 68 -5.75 -7.27 -2.06
C TYR A 68 -5.69 -8.20 -3.29
N SER A 69 -6.38 -9.33 -3.21
CA SER A 69 -6.58 -10.24 -4.33
C SER A 69 -8.02 -10.72 -4.34
N ASN A 70 -8.66 -10.68 -5.51
CA ASN A 70 -10.03 -11.16 -5.69
C ASN A 70 -10.21 -12.62 -5.21
N LYS A 71 -9.18 -13.47 -5.37
CA LYS A 71 -9.23 -14.87 -4.91
C LYS A 71 -9.24 -14.96 -3.39
N LEU A 72 -8.40 -14.16 -2.72
CA LEU A 72 -8.31 -14.13 -1.27
C LEU A 72 -9.58 -13.57 -0.64
N PHE A 73 -10.11 -12.49 -1.22
CA PHE A 73 -11.38 -11.90 -0.79
C PHE A 73 -12.53 -12.90 -0.91
N LYS A 74 -12.69 -13.56 -2.07
CA LYS A 74 -13.72 -14.59 -2.27
C LYS A 74 -13.65 -15.71 -1.23
N ARG A 75 -12.44 -16.21 -0.97
CA ARG A 75 -12.22 -17.25 0.04
C ARG A 75 -12.61 -16.78 1.44
N ALA A 76 -12.14 -15.61 1.86
CA ALA A 76 -12.46 -15.03 3.17
C ALA A 76 -13.98 -14.80 3.34
N THR A 77 -14.66 -14.33 2.29
CA THR A 77 -16.12 -14.15 2.31
C THR A 77 -16.86 -15.47 2.48
N ILE A 78 -16.45 -16.53 1.76
CA ILE A 78 -17.06 -17.86 1.90
C ILE A 78 -16.83 -18.43 3.31
N GLU A 79 -15.60 -18.35 3.82
CA GLU A 79 -15.26 -18.80 5.17
C GLU A 79 -16.10 -18.06 6.22
N TRP A 80 -16.29 -16.74 6.06
CA TRP A 80 -17.16 -15.95 6.93
C TRP A 80 -18.63 -16.38 6.87
N LEU A 81 -19.19 -16.59 5.68
CA LEU A 81 -20.58 -17.06 5.52
C LEU A 81 -20.82 -18.39 6.23
N VAL A 82 -19.91 -19.36 6.04
CA VAL A 82 -20.01 -20.69 6.66
C VAL A 82 -19.81 -20.61 8.17
N ALA A 83 -18.86 -19.82 8.66
CA ALA A 83 -18.60 -19.71 10.09
C ALA A 83 -19.71 -19.01 10.89
N THR A 84 -20.56 -18.23 10.22
CA THR A 84 -21.60 -17.41 10.86
C THR A 84 -23.02 -17.78 10.43
N ASP A 85 -23.17 -18.89 9.71
CA ASP A 85 -24.43 -19.42 9.16
C ASP A 85 -25.28 -18.34 8.46
N GLN A 86 -24.61 -17.46 7.69
CA GLN A 86 -25.28 -16.37 7.00
C GLN A 86 -25.88 -16.85 5.67
N PRO A 87 -27.05 -16.33 5.27
CA PRO A 87 -27.59 -16.63 3.95
C PRO A 87 -26.67 -16.08 2.86
N ILE A 88 -26.61 -16.77 1.71
CA ILE A 88 -25.80 -16.33 0.56
C ILE A 88 -26.19 -14.91 0.11
N GLN A 89 -27.47 -14.55 0.22
CA GLN A 89 -28.00 -13.22 -0.09
C GLN A 89 -27.36 -12.08 0.74
N ALA A 90 -26.73 -12.38 1.87
CA ALA A 90 -26.07 -11.36 2.70
C ALA A 90 -24.96 -10.59 1.94
N ILE A 91 -24.29 -11.24 0.98
CA ILE A 91 -23.23 -10.59 0.17
C ILE A 91 -23.78 -9.63 -0.89
N GLU A 92 -25.03 -9.84 -1.32
CA GLU A 92 -25.71 -9.01 -2.31
C GLU A 92 -26.32 -7.76 -1.66
N HIS A 93 -26.48 -7.77 -0.34
CA HIS A 93 -27.10 -6.68 0.38
C HIS A 93 -26.29 -5.37 0.25
N PRO A 94 -26.91 -4.24 -0.14
CA PRO A 94 -26.18 -2.99 -0.43
C PRO A 94 -25.40 -2.48 0.78
N LYS A 95 -25.91 -2.64 2.01
CA LYS A 95 -25.18 -2.22 3.23
C LYS A 95 -23.90 -3.02 3.47
N PHE A 96 -23.84 -4.28 3.02
CA PHE A 96 -22.60 -5.06 3.09
C PHE A 96 -21.56 -4.49 2.11
N GLN A 97 -21.97 -4.17 0.88
CA GLN A 97 -21.11 -3.54 -0.11
C GLN A 97 -20.61 -2.16 0.34
N ASP A 98 -21.50 -1.34 0.92
CA ASP A 98 -21.14 -0.04 1.51
C ASP A 98 -20.08 -0.18 2.61
N MET A 99 -20.24 -1.16 3.50
CA MET A 99 -19.28 -1.43 4.57
C MET A 99 -17.90 -1.79 4.00
N ILE A 100 -17.83 -2.64 2.97
CA ILE A 100 -16.57 -3.00 2.30
C ILE A 100 -15.96 -1.78 1.58
N ASN A 101 -16.77 -0.96 0.94
CA ASN A 101 -16.32 0.28 0.27
C ASN A 101 -15.74 1.29 1.27
N VAL A 102 -16.31 1.41 2.46
CA VAL A 102 -15.76 2.24 3.54
C VAL A 102 -14.47 1.64 4.08
N ALA A 103 -14.44 0.33 4.31
CA ALA A 103 -13.27 -0.40 4.81
C ALA A 103 -12.07 -0.32 3.85
N SER A 104 -12.29 -0.42 2.54
CA SER A 104 -11.22 -0.40 1.52
C SER A 104 -10.48 0.94 1.44
N ARG A 105 -11.10 2.03 1.92
CA ARG A 105 -10.51 3.37 1.98
C ARG A 105 -9.62 3.58 3.21
N ALA A 106 -9.63 2.66 4.17
CA ALA A 106 -8.86 2.81 5.40
C ALA A 106 -7.35 2.61 5.16
N THR A 107 -6.53 3.60 5.51
CA THR A 107 -5.07 3.55 5.34
C THR A 107 -4.35 2.80 6.46
N ASN A 108 -4.93 2.82 7.66
CA ASN A 108 -4.33 2.26 8.88
C ASN A 108 -5.08 1.02 9.39
N GLY A 109 -5.72 0.27 8.48
CA GLY A 109 -6.60 -0.84 8.80
C GLY A 109 -7.96 -0.39 9.36
N VAL A 110 -8.84 -1.37 9.59
CA VAL A 110 -10.23 -1.14 10.05
C VAL A 110 -10.35 -1.52 11.52
N LYS A 111 -10.91 -0.61 12.33
CA LYS A 111 -11.23 -0.88 13.74
C LYS A 111 -12.65 -1.44 13.85
N ILE A 112 -12.77 -2.75 14.10
CA ILE A 112 -14.07 -3.39 14.28
C ILE A 112 -14.55 -3.13 15.72
N PRO A 113 -15.75 -2.55 15.92
CA PRO A 113 -16.28 -2.31 17.26
C PRO A 113 -16.62 -3.62 17.98
N ASN A 114 -16.45 -3.64 19.31
CA ASN A 114 -16.84 -4.78 20.12
C ASN A 114 -18.38 -4.83 20.33
N ARG A 115 -18.91 -6.00 20.74
CA ARG A 115 -20.35 -6.23 20.94
C ARG A 115 -21.03 -5.16 21.80
N LYS A 116 -20.38 -4.72 22.88
CA LYS A 116 -20.94 -3.71 23.80
C LYS A 116 -21.04 -2.34 23.14
N ALA A 117 -19.99 -1.93 22.43
CA ALA A 117 -19.95 -0.68 21.68
C ALA A 117 -21.01 -0.68 20.56
N THR A 118 -21.09 -1.77 19.78
CA THR A 118 -22.09 -1.92 18.72
C THR A 118 -23.51 -1.85 19.28
N ARG A 119 -23.79 -2.55 20.38
CA ARG A 119 -25.12 -2.50 21.02
C ARG A 119 -25.46 -1.10 21.52
N ALA A 120 -24.52 -0.41 22.17
CA ALA A 120 -24.74 0.95 22.66
C ALA A 120 -25.03 1.92 21.51
N GLU A 121 -24.33 1.76 20.38
CA GLU A 121 -24.51 2.59 19.21
C GLU A 121 -25.87 2.37 18.54
N ILE A 122 -26.30 1.11 18.40
CA ILE A 122 -27.65 0.78 17.92
C ILE A 122 -28.70 1.46 18.80
N MET A 123 -28.59 1.33 20.13
CA MET A 123 -29.53 1.98 21.06
C MET A 123 -29.48 3.51 20.98
N ARG A 124 -28.31 4.11 20.68
CA ARG A 124 -28.16 5.55 20.49
C ARG A 124 -28.90 6.02 19.24
N ILE A 125 -28.74 5.32 18.13
CA ILE A 125 -29.41 5.62 16.85
C ILE A 125 -30.93 5.60 17.06
N PHE A 126 -31.47 4.59 17.75
CA PHE A 126 -32.92 4.51 18.00
C PHE A 126 -33.45 5.53 19.02
N LYS A 127 -32.59 6.07 19.90
CA LYS A 127 -32.98 7.10 20.89
C LYS A 127 -32.98 8.52 20.33
N LYS A 128 -32.28 8.80 19.22
CA LYS A 128 -32.19 10.12 18.59
C LYS A 128 -32.56 10.03 17.10
N PRO A 129 -33.84 10.16 16.74
CA PRO A 129 -34.26 10.06 15.34
C PRO A 129 -33.76 11.22 14.44
N ASP A 130 -33.29 12.33 15.00
CA ASP A 130 -32.96 13.55 14.22
C ASP A 130 -31.55 13.58 13.55
N GLU A 131 -30.72 12.55 13.74
CA GLU A 131 -29.41 12.44 13.06
C GLU A 131 -29.34 11.22 12.13
N THR A 132 -30.45 10.86 11.48
CA THR A 132 -30.42 9.87 10.41
C THR A 132 -29.65 10.43 9.21
N PRO A 133 -28.56 9.78 8.74
CA PRO A 133 -28.06 10.07 7.39
C PRO A 133 -29.18 9.74 6.39
N ASP A 134 -29.47 10.66 5.47
CA ASP A 134 -30.64 10.74 4.58
C ASP A 134 -30.92 9.53 3.65
N ASN A 135 -30.31 8.36 3.87
CA ASN A 135 -30.37 7.18 2.99
C ASN A 135 -30.69 5.86 3.70
N VAL A 136 -31.60 5.88 4.68
CA VAL A 136 -32.29 4.68 5.15
C VAL A 136 -33.76 4.75 4.74
N LYS A 137 -34.04 4.53 3.46
CA LYS A 137 -35.39 4.08 3.06
C LYS A 137 -35.54 2.66 3.56
N CYS A 138 -36.20 2.51 4.71
CA CYS A 138 -36.80 1.25 5.13
C CYS A 138 -37.87 0.90 4.09
N GLU A 139 -37.56 0.00 3.16
CA GLU A 139 -38.60 -0.64 2.36
C GLU A 139 -39.42 -1.52 3.30
N SER A 140 -40.58 -1.00 3.63
CA SER A 140 -41.61 -1.63 4.43
C SER A 140 -42.04 -2.94 3.81
N GLN A 141 -41.62 -4.05 4.41
CA GLN A 141 -42.43 -5.26 4.44
C GLN A 141 -42.67 -5.66 5.89
N SER A 142 -43.84 -5.23 6.37
CA SER A 142 -44.72 -5.95 7.29
C SER A 142 -44.06 -6.85 8.33
N SER A 143 -43.83 -6.32 9.53
CA SER A 143 -44.27 -6.94 10.79
C SER A 143 -43.65 -6.18 11.97
N ALA A 144 -44.39 -5.22 12.51
CA ALA A 144 -44.05 -4.56 13.77
C ALA A 144 -44.11 -5.51 14.99
N ALA A 145 -44.32 -6.82 14.78
CA ALA A 145 -44.39 -7.83 15.84
C ALA A 145 -43.09 -8.64 16.03
N CYS A 146 -42.07 -8.48 15.17
CA CYS A 146 -40.86 -9.32 15.26
C CYS A 146 -39.75 -8.75 16.18
N CYS A 147 -39.86 -7.50 16.62
CA CYS A 147 -38.74 -6.80 17.28
C CYS A 147 -38.45 -7.18 18.74
N PHE A 148 -39.20 -8.08 19.38
CA PHE A 148 -38.99 -8.42 20.79
C PHE A 148 -38.36 -9.80 21.05
N SER A 149 -38.25 -10.67 20.05
CA SER A 149 -37.89 -12.09 20.28
C SER A 149 -36.43 -12.44 20.04
N PHE A 150 -35.61 -11.55 19.47
CA PHE A 150 -34.25 -11.93 19.02
C PHE A 150 -33.12 -11.66 20.02
N PHE A 151 -33.41 -11.05 21.18
CA PHE A 151 -32.36 -10.66 22.15
C PHE A 151 -32.23 -11.55 23.39
N ASN A 152 -33.11 -12.53 23.58
CA ASN A 152 -33.04 -13.49 24.68
C ASN A 152 -33.05 -14.93 24.16
N THR A 153 -31.87 -15.41 23.79
CA THR A 153 -31.56 -16.84 23.95
C THR A 153 -30.22 -16.93 24.64
N GLU A 154 -30.29 -16.90 25.97
CA GLU A 154 -29.27 -17.49 26.81
C GLU A 154 -29.12 -18.97 26.41
N ARG A 155 -27.87 -19.43 26.35
CA ARG A 155 -27.51 -20.84 26.30
C ARG A 155 -28.24 -21.59 27.41
N CYS A 156 -29.12 -22.51 27.01
CA CYS A 156 -29.35 -23.74 27.75
C CYS A 156 -28.77 -24.88 26.92
N CYS A 157 -27.91 -25.66 27.58
CA CYS A 157 -27.15 -26.85 27.14
C CYS A 157 -25.93 -26.57 26.25
#